data_AF-A0A261XU49-F1
#
_entry.id   AF-A0A261XU49-F1
#
_cell.length_a   1.000
_cell.length_b   1.000
_cell.length_c   1.000
_cell.angle_alpha   90.00
_cell.angle_beta   90.00
_cell.angle_gamma   90.00
#
_symmetry.space_group_name_H-M   'P 1'
#
loop_
_entity.id
_entity.type
_entity.pdbx_description
1 polymer ?
#
loop_
_entity_poly.entity_id
_entity_poly.type
_entity_poly.pdbx_seq_one_letter_code
_entity_poly.pdbx_strand_id
1 'polypeptide(L)'
;MLFLNDEYRIYKTLKGIEGIPQVYYYGTMDEYHAMVFDYLGPSLDSWMSRSERLLPPDSIALVALQMISILERFHERGLIHGDINPSNMLTHPDTSALYLIDFGMTSTFLHGGHHVERKQLDVVQGTIRYMSIDAMSGYVSSRRDDLESLGYVLLYFLKGKLPWQGIPAEGYNHRVAKVQAFKESFLATWKPESTLECVQER
;
A
#
# COMPACT_ATOMS: atom_id res chain seq x y z
N MET A 1 -11.87 7.79 -7.98
CA MET A 1 -10.69 8.38 -8.64
C MET A 1 -10.60 9.83 -8.21
N LEU A 2 -9.63 10.15 -7.34
CA LEU A 2 -9.31 11.53 -7.00
C LEU A 2 -8.69 12.22 -8.22
N PHE A 3 -9.06 13.48 -8.47
CA PHE A 3 -8.37 14.29 -9.47
C PHE A 3 -7.00 14.72 -8.90
N LEU A 4 -6.02 15.02 -9.74
CA LEU A 4 -4.66 15.44 -9.31
C LEU A 4 -4.68 16.59 -8.28
N ASN A 5 -5.72 17.44 -8.31
CA ASN A 5 -5.95 18.48 -7.30
C ASN A 5 -6.16 17.93 -5.88
N ASP A 6 -6.96 16.88 -5.76
CA ASP A 6 -7.25 16.27 -4.47
C ASP A 6 -6.02 15.55 -3.93
N GLU A 7 -5.28 14.85 -4.78
CA GLU A 7 -4.00 14.26 -4.41
C GLU A 7 -2.99 15.32 -3.93
N TYR A 8 -2.89 16.46 -4.63
CA TYR A 8 -2.04 17.58 -4.20
C TYR A 8 -2.44 18.15 -2.82
N ARG A 9 -3.74 18.18 -2.49
CA ARG A 9 -4.20 18.58 -1.15
C ARG A 9 -3.72 17.61 -0.06
N ILE A 10 -3.63 16.31 -0.38
CA ILE A 10 -3.04 15.33 0.52
C ILE A 10 -1.55 15.59 0.70
N TYR A 11 -0.78 15.77 -0.38
CA TYR A 11 0.65 16.14 -0.28
C TYR A 11 0.89 17.39 0.57
N LYS A 12 0.04 18.42 0.45
CA LYS A 12 0.14 19.62 1.31
C LYS A 12 -0.05 19.29 2.79
N THR A 13 -0.96 18.39 3.12
CA THR A 13 -1.19 17.92 4.49
C THR A 13 -0.02 17.10 5.02
N LEU A 14 0.72 16.41 4.15
CA LEU A 14 1.84 15.52 4.50
C LEU A 14 3.21 16.20 4.45
N LYS A 15 3.29 17.47 4.07
CA LYS A 15 4.55 18.21 3.92
C LYS A 15 5.43 18.07 5.18
N GLY A 16 6.71 17.73 4.96
CA GLY A 16 7.72 17.59 6.00
C GLY A 16 7.73 16.23 6.71
N ILE A 17 6.86 15.28 6.33
CA ILE A 17 6.98 13.90 6.77
C ILE A 17 8.08 13.21 5.98
N GLU A 18 9.07 12.64 6.67
CA GLU A 18 10.10 11.81 6.05
C GLU A 18 9.48 10.54 5.46
N GLY A 19 9.94 10.16 4.26
CA GLY A 19 9.38 9.08 3.47
C GLY A 19 8.13 9.49 2.66
N ILE A 20 7.82 10.79 2.60
CA ILE A 20 6.83 11.36 1.67
C ILE A 20 7.53 12.38 0.75
N PRO A 21 7.34 12.33 -0.58
CA PRO A 21 7.98 13.25 -1.50
C PRO A 21 7.55 14.70 -1.28
N GLN A 22 8.50 15.61 -1.40
CA GLN A 22 8.22 17.04 -1.40
C GLN A 22 7.69 17.47 -2.77
N VAL A 23 6.54 18.14 -2.75
CA VAL A 23 5.97 18.81 -3.94
C VAL A 23 6.56 20.20 -4.09
N TYR A 24 7.06 20.49 -5.30
CA TYR A 24 7.63 21.78 -5.71
C TYR A 24 6.65 22.65 -6.49
N TYR A 25 5.76 22.03 -7.26
CA TYR A 25 4.79 22.73 -8.09
C TYR A 25 3.49 21.94 -8.21
N TYR A 26 2.38 22.66 -8.26
CA TYR A 26 1.10 22.15 -8.70
C TYR A 26 0.37 23.28 -9.45
N GLY A 27 -0.11 22.98 -10.66
CA GLY A 27 -0.83 23.95 -11.47
C GLY A 27 -1.16 23.39 -12.85
N THR A 28 -1.47 24.28 -13.78
CA THR A 28 -1.70 23.92 -15.18
C THR A 28 -0.44 24.22 -16.00
N MET A 29 -0.02 23.28 -16.84
CA MET A 29 1.00 23.47 -17.87
C MET A 29 0.35 23.11 -19.21
N ASP A 30 0.24 24.11 -20.09
CA ASP A 30 -0.57 24.05 -21.31
C ASP A 30 -2.03 23.63 -21.02
N GLU A 31 -2.46 22.47 -21.51
CA GLU A 31 -3.80 21.92 -21.30
C GLU A 31 -3.88 20.88 -20.17
N TYR A 32 -2.77 20.62 -19.47
CA TYR A 32 -2.67 19.55 -18.47
C TYR A 32 -2.51 20.08 -17.05
N HIS A 33 -3.12 19.40 -16.09
CA HIS A 33 -2.75 19.56 -14.69
C HIS A 33 -1.44 18.82 -14.43
N ALA A 34 -0.47 19.53 -13.85
CA ALA A 34 0.86 19.02 -13.56
C ALA A 34 1.20 19.19 -12.08
N MET A 35 1.88 18.18 -11.54
CA MET A 35 2.47 18.21 -10.21
C MET A 35 3.94 17.79 -10.33
N VAL A 36 4.84 18.58 -9.76
CA VAL A 36 6.28 18.31 -9.74
C VAL A 36 6.69 18.05 -8.29
N PHE A 37 7.34 16.93 -8.05
CA PHE A 37 7.82 16.51 -6.73
C PHE A 37 9.19 15.83 -6.85
N ASP A 38 9.75 15.38 -5.74
CA ASP A 38 11.06 14.72 -5.70
C ASP A 38 11.20 13.63 -6.76
N TYR A 39 12.36 13.64 -7.43
CA TYR A 39 12.75 12.53 -8.28
C TYR A 39 13.17 11.35 -7.41
N LEU A 40 12.47 10.23 -7.55
CA LEU A 40 12.72 9.01 -6.81
C LEU A 40 13.32 7.94 -7.73
N GLY A 41 13.93 6.93 -7.11
CA GLY A 41 14.40 5.73 -7.77
C GLY A 41 13.27 4.73 -8.08
N PRO A 42 13.63 3.48 -8.42
CA PRO A 42 12.65 2.47 -8.79
C PRO A 42 11.72 2.10 -7.64
N SER A 43 10.51 1.66 -7.99
CA SER A 43 9.58 1.04 -7.04
C SER A 43 10.06 -0.35 -6.61
N LEU A 44 9.60 -0.83 -5.46
CA LEU A 44 9.88 -2.19 -5.02
C LEU A 44 9.30 -3.24 -5.99
N ASP A 45 8.21 -2.94 -6.70
CA ASP A 45 7.70 -3.79 -7.79
C ASP A 45 8.71 -3.88 -8.96
N SER A 46 9.28 -2.75 -9.36
CA SER A 46 10.32 -2.69 -10.39
C SER A 46 11.59 -3.46 -9.97
N TRP A 47 11.99 -3.35 -8.71
CA TRP A 47 13.10 -4.13 -8.16
C TRP A 47 12.83 -5.64 -8.21
N MET A 48 11.64 -6.06 -7.76
CA MET A 48 11.25 -7.46 -7.75
C MET A 48 11.17 -8.06 -9.17
N SER A 49 10.67 -7.31 -10.15
CA SER A 49 10.58 -7.79 -11.54
C SER A 49 11.94 -7.95 -12.23
N ARG A 50 12.95 -7.17 -11.82
CA ARG A 50 14.31 -7.22 -12.38
C ARG A 50 15.22 -8.25 -11.71
N SER A 51 14.82 -8.75 -10.54
CA SER A 51 15.59 -9.72 -9.78
C SER A 51 15.04 -11.13 -10.01
N GLU A 52 15.91 -12.06 -10.43
CA GLU A 52 15.56 -13.49 -10.46
C GLU A 52 15.52 -14.10 -9.06
N ARG A 53 16.05 -13.39 -8.06
CA ARG A 53 16.10 -13.80 -6.65
C ARG A 53 15.10 -13.02 -5.82
N LEU A 54 14.54 -13.69 -4.82
CA LEU A 54 13.73 -13.08 -3.80
C LEU A 54 14.58 -12.17 -2.91
N LEU A 55 13.95 -11.16 -2.32
CA LEU A 55 14.63 -10.26 -1.39
C LEU A 55 15.18 -11.04 -0.20
N PRO A 56 16.41 -10.74 0.25
CA PRO A 56 16.95 -11.30 1.49
C PRO A 56 16.06 -10.94 2.69
N PRO A 57 15.95 -11.81 3.71
CA PRO A 57 15.16 -11.53 4.91
C PRO A 57 15.50 -10.19 5.57
N ASP A 58 16.79 -9.83 5.65
CA ASP A 58 17.24 -8.55 6.21
C ASP A 58 16.71 -7.35 5.43
N SER A 59 16.70 -7.43 4.09
CA SER A 59 16.12 -6.37 3.26
C SER A 59 14.61 -6.25 3.47
N ILE A 60 13.90 -7.38 3.62
CA ILE A 60 12.47 -7.39 3.90
C ILE A 60 12.18 -6.77 5.27
N ALA A 61 13.01 -7.07 6.29
CA ALA A 61 12.90 -6.47 7.60
C ALA A 61 13.13 -4.94 7.57
N LEU A 62 14.13 -4.48 6.80
CA LEU A 62 14.37 -3.04 6.59
C LEU A 62 13.21 -2.34 5.89
N VAL A 63 12.60 -2.98 4.89
CA VAL A 63 11.38 -2.48 4.25
C VAL A 63 10.24 -2.38 5.26
N ALA A 64 10.02 -3.42 6.06
CA ALA A 64 8.97 -3.44 7.08
C ALA A 64 9.15 -2.30 8.10
N LEU A 65 10.35 -2.13 8.64
CA LEU A 65 10.66 -1.07 9.61
C LEU A 65 10.39 0.33 9.05
N GLN A 66 10.89 0.61 7.84
CA GLN A 66 10.67 1.91 7.20
C GLN A 66 9.20 2.15 6.87
N MET A 67 8.49 1.16 6.30
CA MET A 67 7.08 1.32 5.95
C MET A 67 6.19 1.49 7.19
N ILE A 68 6.46 0.78 8.29
CA ILE A 68 5.74 0.97 9.55
C ILE A 68 5.93 2.41 10.06
N SER A 69 7.16 2.92 10.04
CA SER A 69 7.44 4.30 10.46
C SER A 69 6.79 5.36 9.55
N ILE A 70 6.75 5.12 8.24
CA ILE A 70 6.05 6.00 7.29
C ILE A 70 4.55 5.98 7.57
N LEU A 71 3.95 4.79 7.72
CA LEU A 71 2.51 4.64 8.00
C LEU A 71 2.11 5.25 9.33
N GLU A 72 2.91 5.09 10.38
CA GLU A 72 2.68 5.72 11.68
C GLU A 72 2.54 7.24 11.53
N ARG A 73 3.51 7.90 10.90
CA ARG A 73 3.50 9.35 10.64
C ARG A 73 2.37 9.79 9.72
N PHE A 74 2.02 8.95 8.75
CA PHE A 74 0.87 9.19 7.86
C PHE A 74 -0.45 9.14 8.65
N HIS A 75 -0.60 8.14 9.52
CA HIS A 75 -1.77 7.92 10.36
C HIS A 75 -1.91 8.99 11.45
N GLU A 76 -0.82 9.57 11.95
CA GLU A 76 -0.83 10.72 12.87
C GLU A 76 -1.51 11.96 12.26
N ARG A 77 -1.57 12.07 10.92
CA ARG A 77 -2.34 13.12 10.23
C ARG A 77 -3.83 12.80 10.10
N GLY A 78 -4.30 11.70 10.68
CA GLY A 78 -5.69 11.24 10.60
C GLY A 78 -6.06 10.61 9.25
N LEU A 79 -5.06 10.26 8.44
CA LEU A 79 -5.23 9.75 7.08
C LEU A 79 -4.95 8.24 6.99
N ILE A 80 -5.60 7.57 6.04
CA ILE A 80 -5.36 6.19 5.61
C ILE A 80 -4.92 6.24 4.16
N HIS A 81 -3.85 5.53 3.80
CA HIS A 81 -3.37 5.52 2.41
C HIS A 81 -4.34 4.78 1.50
N GLY A 82 -4.78 3.58 1.90
CA GLY A 82 -5.83 2.81 1.23
C GLY A 82 -5.40 2.01 0.00
N ASP A 83 -4.12 2.08 -0.40
CA ASP A 83 -3.59 1.31 -1.54
C ASP A 83 -2.10 0.98 -1.35
N ILE A 84 -1.78 0.35 -0.23
CA ILE A 84 -0.42 -0.09 0.09
C ILE A 84 -0.04 -1.27 -0.81
N ASN A 85 0.93 -1.05 -1.70
CA ASN A 85 1.43 -2.04 -2.63
C ASN A 85 2.89 -1.72 -3.06
N PRO A 86 3.64 -2.67 -3.66
CA PRO A 86 5.05 -2.46 -4.02
C PRO A 86 5.29 -1.42 -5.12
N SER A 87 4.30 -1.09 -5.96
CA SER A 87 4.42 -0.04 -6.97
C SER A 87 4.40 1.35 -6.37
N ASN A 88 3.78 1.53 -5.20
CA ASN A 88 3.69 2.80 -4.47
C ASN A 88 4.81 2.99 -3.44
N MET A 89 5.73 2.03 -3.31
CA MET A 89 6.91 2.09 -2.43
C MET A 89 8.16 2.27 -3.28
N LEU A 90 8.74 3.47 -3.29
CA LEU A 90 9.91 3.81 -4.10
C LEU A 90 11.14 4.00 -3.23
N THR A 91 12.32 3.69 -3.78
CA THR A 91 13.60 3.92 -3.10
C THR A 91 14.16 5.29 -3.48
N HIS A 92 14.79 5.99 -2.55
CA HIS A 92 15.64 7.13 -2.86
C HIS A 92 16.82 6.67 -3.75
N PRO A 93 17.18 7.43 -4.80
CA PRO A 93 18.24 7.04 -5.74
C PRO A 93 19.58 6.72 -5.07
N ASP A 94 19.96 7.48 -4.02
CA ASP A 94 21.30 7.41 -3.43
C ASP A 94 21.38 6.71 -2.07
N THR A 95 20.27 6.61 -1.33
CA THR A 95 20.29 6.20 0.09
C THR A 95 19.46 4.96 0.37
N SER A 96 18.72 4.46 -0.63
CA SER A 96 17.77 3.35 -0.48
C SER A 96 16.65 3.60 0.56
N ALA A 97 16.50 4.83 1.05
CA ALA A 97 15.40 5.22 1.92
C ALA A 97 14.07 5.04 1.19
N LEU A 98 13.04 4.53 1.86
CA LEU A 98 11.73 4.33 1.25
C LEU A 98 10.88 5.61 1.26
N TYR A 99 10.15 5.78 0.17
CA TYR A 99 9.17 6.81 -0.04
C TYR A 99 7.85 6.18 -0.46
N LEU A 100 6.76 6.66 0.14
CA LEU A 100 5.39 6.28 -0.21
C LEU A 100 4.78 7.33 -1.12
N ILE A 101 4.18 6.89 -2.22
CA ILE A 101 3.56 7.75 -3.24
C ILE A 101 2.14 7.30 -3.57
N ASP A 102 1.48 8.02 -4.48
CA ASP A 102 0.13 7.77 -4.98
C ASP A 102 -0.93 7.83 -3.89
N PHE A 103 -1.35 9.08 -3.60
CA PHE A 103 -2.38 9.34 -2.59
C PHE A 103 -3.78 9.42 -3.21
N GLY A 104 -3.97 8.89 -4.42
CA GLY A 104 -5.24 8.92 -5.15
C GLY A 104 -6.38 8.14 -4.49
N MET A 105 -6.08 7.29 -3.50
CA MET A 105 -7.04 6.50 -2.72
C MET A 105 -7.08 6.91 -1.24
N THR A 106 -6.34 7.95 -0.85
CA THR A 106 -6.25 8.38 0.55
C THR A 106 -7.61 8.85 1.07
N SER A 107 -7.92 8.48 2.30
CA SER A 107 -9.14 8.89 3.00
C SER A 107 -8.84 9.28 4.45
N THR A 108 -9.78 9.97 5.11
CA THR A 108 -9.66 10.29 6.54
C THR A 108 -10.31 9.22 7.40
N PHE A 109 -9.64 8.77 8.47
CA PHE A 109 -10.23 7.95 9.52
C PHE A 109 -10.53 8.76 10.80
N LEU A 110 -10.15 10.05 10.84
CA LEU A 110 -10.48 10.97 11.93
C LEU A 110 -11.32 12.14 11.42
N HIS A 111 -12.47 12.37 12.05
CA HIS A 111 -13.29 13.55 11.82
C HIS A 111 -13.56 14.25 13.14
N GLY A 112 -13.12 15.51 13.28
CA GLY A 112 -13.24 16.26 14.53
C GLY A 112 -12.54 15.61 15.73
N GLY A 113 -11.47 14.84 15.49
CA GLY A 113 -10.76 14.08 16.54
C GLY A 113 -11.40 12.74 16.90
N HIS A 114 -12.54 12.40 16.33
CA HIS A 114 -13.22 11.12 16.54
C HIS A 114 -12.97 10.16 15.38
N HIS A 115 -12.86 8.87 15.70
CA HIS A 115 -12.72 7.83 14.68
C HIS A 115 -13.99 7.78 13.83
N VAL A 116 -13.83 7.73 12.51
CA VAL A 116 -14.93 7.59 11.56
C VAL A 116 -15.65 6.26 11.83
N GLU A 117 -16.99 6.32 11.87
CA GLU A 117 -17.80 5.11 12.08
C GLU A 117 -17.63 4.12 10.93
N ARG A 118 -17.60 2.84 11.28
CA ARG A 118 -17.56 1.77 10.29
C ARG A 118 -18.87 1.77 9.50
N LYS A 119 -18.78 2.07 8.20
CA LYS A 119 -19.90 2.11 7.27
C LYS A 119 -19.54 1.41 5.96
N GLN A 120 -20.57 0.96 5.25
CA GLN A 120 -20.45 0.39 3.91
C GLN A 120 -20.19 1.49 2.88
N LEU A 121 -19.39 1.18 1.88
CA LEU A 121 -19.11 1.99 0.70
C LEU A 121 -19.80 1.37 -0.52
N ASP A 122 -20.19 2.23 -1.47
CA ASP A 122 -20.83 1.81 -2.71
C ASP A 122 -19.86 1.16 -3.70
N VAL A 123 -18.56 1.45 -3.56
CA VAL A 123 -17.52 1.05 -4.50
C VAL A 123 -16.30 0.51 -3.76
N VAL A 124 -15.85 -0.67 -4.17
CA VAL A 124 -14.54 -1.23 -3.78
C VAL A 124 -13.54 -0.87 -4.87
N GLN A 125 -12.39 -0.30 -4.48
CA GLN A 125 -11.33 0.13 -5.40
C GLN A 125 -9.96 -0.09 -4.74
N GLY A 126 -8.91 -0.23 -5.55
CA GLY A 126 -7.53 -0.45 -5.10
C GLY A 126 -6.94 -1.77 -5.60
N THR A 127 -5.73 -2.09 -5.14
CA THR A 127 -5.00 -3.26 -5.62
C THR A 127 -5.46 -4.54 -4.90
N ILE A 128 -6.38 -5.30 -5.51
CA ILE A 128 -6.99 -6.54 -4.97
C ILE A 128 -5.96 -7.49 -4.32
N ARG A 129 -4.76 -7.62 -4.92
CA ARG A 129 -3.73 -8.54 -4.42
C ARG A 129 -3.35 -8.26 -2.96
N TYR A 130 -3.24 -6.98 -2.60
CA TYR A 130 -2.77 -6.53 -1.29
C TYR A 130 -3.88 -5.90 -0.44
N MET A 131 -5.05 -5.60 -0.99
CA MET A 131 -6.18 -5.03 -0.25
C MET A 131 -6.63 -5.88 0.96
N SER A 132 -6.99 -5.27 2.08
CA SER A 132 -7.49 -5.96 3.28
C SER A 132 -8.85 -6.64 3.05
N ILE A 133 -9.16 -7.66 3.85
CA ILE A 133 -10.46 -8.36 3.81
C ILE A 133 -11.63 -7.40 4.13
N ASP A 134 -11.44 -6.47 5.06
CA ASP A 134 -12.49 -5.51 5.44
C ASP A 134 -12.75 -4.49 4.32
N ALA A 135 -11.70 -4.03 3.64
CA ALA A 135 -11.84 -3.17 2.46
C ALA A 135 -12.47 -3.91 1.27
N MET A 136 -12.12 -5.20 1.06
CA MET A 136 -12.79 -6.06 0.06
C MET A 136 -14.28 -6.24 0.35
N SER A 137 -14.63 -6.30 1.64
CA SER A 137 -16.02 -6.34 2.09
C SER A 137 -16.75 -5.00 1.93
N GLY A 138 -16.08 -3.96 1.43
CA GLY A 138 -16.65 -2.65 1.14
C GLY A 138 -16.85 -1.78 2.37
N TYR A 139 -16.11 -2.00 3.46
CA TYR A 139 -16.14 -1.08 4.60
C TYR A 139 -15.14 0.07 4.41
N VAL A 140 -15.44 1.21 5.03
CA VAL A 140 -14.45 2.30 5.18
C VAL A 140 -13.18 1.77 5.82
N SER A 141 -12.05 2.04 5.17
CA SER A 141 -10.75 1.64 5.67
C SER A 141 -10.35 2.43 6.90
N SER A 142 -9.56 1.79 7.74
CA SER A 142 -8.94 2.32 8.94
C SER A 142 -7.46 1.93 8.96
N ARG A 143 -6.74 2.31 10.02
CA ARG A 143 -5.29 2.08 10.13
C ARG A 143 -4.91 0.60 10.00
N ARG A 144 -5.79 -0.31 10.45
CA ARG A 144 -5.56 -1.76 10.37
C ARG A 144 -5.46 -2.25 8.93
N ASP A 145 -6.15 -1.60 8.01
CA ASP A 145 -6.25 -2.01 6.62
C ASP A 145 -4.95 -1.73 5.86
N ASP A 146 -4.30 -0.60 6.15
CA ASP A 146 -2.95 -0.31 5.63
C ASP A 146 -1.93 -1.32 6.16
N LEU A 147 -2.00 -1.69 7.44
CA LEU A 147 -1.08 -2.65 8.07
C LEU A 147 -1.32 -4.10 7.58
N GLU A 148 -2.57 -4.51 7.39
CA GLU A 148 -2.91 -5.81 6.79
C GLU A 148 -2.38 -5.88 5.35
N SER A 149 -2.55 -4.80 4.59
CA SER A 149 -2.03 -4.68 3.23
C SER A 149 -0.50 -4.77 3.20
N LEU A 150 0.18 -4.08 4.12
CA LEU A 150 1.63 -4.21 4.30
C LEU A 150 2.04 -5.65 4.64
N GLY A 151 1.30 -6.34 5.51
CA GLY A 151 1.53 -7.75 5.83
C GLY A 151 1.51 -8.65 4.58
N TYR A 152 0.53 -8.45 3.69
CA TYR A 152 0.48 -9.17 2.42
C TYR A 152 1.64 -8.81 1.48
N VAL A 153 2.09 -7.55 1.46
CA VAL A 153 3.28 -7.13 0.71
C VAL A 153 4.55 -7.84 1.22
N LEU A 154 4.74 -7.89 2.54
CA LEU A 154 5.90 -8.57 3.14
C LEU A 154 5.87 -10.09 2.88
N LEU A 155 4.69 -10.71 2.97
CA LEU A 155 4.52 -12.13 2.62
C LEU A 155 4.83 -12.39 1.14
N TYR A 156 4.44 -11.47 0.26
CA TYR A 156 4.78 -11.52 -1.16
C TYR A 156 6.30 -11.45 -1.38
N PHE A 157 7.02 -10.57 -0.70
CA PHE A 157 8.48 -10.51 -0.79
C PHE A 157 9.16 -11.78 -0.28
N LEU A 158 8.65 -12.37 0.81
CA LEU A 158 9.20 -13.60 1.39
C LEU A 158 9.02 -14.81 0.46
N LYS A 159 7.81 -14.96 -0.12
CA LYS A 159 7.41 -16.17 -0.86
C LYS A 159 7.52 -16.04 -2.38
N GLY A 160 7.70 -14.82 -2.90
CA GLY A 160 7.72 -14.50 -4.34
C GLY A 160 6.35 -14.49 -5.01
N LYS A 161 5.36 -15.16 -4.40
CA LYS A 161 3.96 -15.16 -4.83
C LYS A 161 3.04 -15.29 -3.63
N LEU A 162 1.83 -14.75 -3.78
CA LEU A 162 0.71 -14.96 -2.87
C LEU A 162 -0.20 -16.07 -3.41
N PRO A 163 -0.78 -16.91 -2.52
CA PRO A 163 -1.64 -18.02 -2.91
C PRO A 163 -2.87 -17.63 -3.76
N TRP A 164 -3.35 -16.40 -3.61
CA TRP A 164 -4.52 -15.86 -4.31
C TRP A 164 -4.19 -15.09 -5.59
N GLN A 165 -2.99 -15.23 -6.15
CA GLN A 165 -2.64 -14.65 -7.45
C GLN A 165 -3.19 -15.47 -8.62
N GLY A 166 -3.53 -14.80 -9.72
CA GLY A 166 -3.93 -15.46 -10.97
C GLY A 166 -5.32 -16.11 -10.96
N ILE A 167 -6.15 -15.84 -9.94
CA ILE A 167 -7.51 -16.40 -9.86
C ILE A 167 -8.36 -15.88 -11.03
N PRO A 168 -8.89 -16.77 -11.90
CA PRO A 168 -9.77 -16.38 -12.99
C PRO A 168 -11.11 -15.85 -12.45
N ALA A 169 -11.54 -14.70 -12.97
CA ALA A 169 -12.80 -14.07 -12.58
C ALA A 169 -13.30 -13.16 -13.70
N GLU A 170 -14.63 -13.07 -13.80
CA GLU A 170 -15.32 -12.20 -14.76
C GLU A 170 -15.55 -10.83 -14.12
N GLY A 171 -14.70 -9.87 -14.50
CA GLY A 171 -14.77 -8.50 -13.98
C GLY A 171 -14.15 -8.32 -12.59
N TYR A 172 -14.08 -7.06 -12.17
CA TYR A 172 -13.39 -6.63 -10.95
C TYR A 172 -14.08 -7.14 -9.68
N ASN A 173 -15.39 -6.92 -9.54
CA ASN A 173 -16.14 -7.30 -8.33
C ASN A 173 -16.13 -8.81 -8.07
N HIS A 174 -16.23 -9.62 -9.13
CA HIS A 174 -16.14 -11.08 -8.99
C HIS A 174 -14.74 -11.50 -8.56
N ARG A 175 -13.69 -10.82 -9.05
CA ARG A 175 -12.30 -11.06 -8.61
C ARG A 175 -12.11 -10.71 -7.15
N VAL A 176 -12.66 -9.58 -6.68
CA VAL A 176 -12.65 -9.19 -5.26
C VAL A 176 -13.27 -10.30 -4.41
N ALA A 177 -14.49 -10.75 -4.72
CA ALA A 177 -15.17 -11.79 -3.95
C ALA A 177 -14.39 -13.11 -3.89
N LYS A 178 -13.82 -13.57 -5.01
CA LYS A 178 -13.01 -14.80 -5.04
C LYS A 178 -11.72 -14.67 -4.24
N VAL A 179 -11.00 -13.56 -4.38
CA VAL A 179 -9.75 -13.33 -3.66
C VAL A 179 -10.02 -13.19 -2.16
N GLN A 180 -11.09 -12.49 -1.79
CA GLN A 180 -11.53 -12.36 -0.39
C GLN A 180 -11.77 -13.73 0.24
N ALA A 181 -12.62 -14.56 -0.35
CA ALA A 181 -12.91 -15.91 0.15
C ALA A 181 -11.64 -16.76 0.29
N PHE A 182 -10.70 -16.61 -0.65
CA PHE A 182 -9.40 -17.28 -0.57
C PHE A 182 -8.58 -16.77 0.62
N LYS A 183 -8.47 -15.45 0.82
CA LYS A 183 -7.74 -14.84 1.93
C LYS A 183 -8.29 -15.27 3.28
N GLU A 184 -9.62 -15.27 3.43
CA GLU A 184 -10.30 -15.72 4.65
C GLU A 184 -9.96 -17.19 4.97
N SER A 185 -10.05 -18.07 3.97
CA SER A 185 -9.70 -19.49 4.12
C SER A 185 -8.21 -19.70 4.44
N PHE A 186 -7.33 -18.96 3.76
CA PHE A 186 -5.90 -19.01 4.00
C PHE A 186 -5.56 -18.57 5.43
N LEU A 187 -6.07 -17.42 5.88
CA LEU A 187 -5.77 -16.90 7.21
C LEU A 187 -6.37 -17.75 8.34
N ALA A 188 -7.53 -18.39 8.11
CA ALA A 188 -8.12 -19.31 9.08
C ALA A 188 -7.28 -20.58 9.32
N THR A 189 -6.42 -20.95 8.35
CA THR A 189 -5.60 -22.17 8.40
C THR A 189 -4.10 -21.88 8.52
N TRP A 190 -3.70 -20.61 8.43
CA TRP A 190 -2.30 -20.21 8.41
C TRP A 190 -1.64 -20.37 9.80
N LYS A 191 -0.44 -20.95 9.80
CA LYS A 191 0.42 -21.11 10.97
C LYS A 191 1.68 -20.25 10.82
N PRO A 192 1.95 -19.28 11.72
CA PRO A 192 3.11 -18.39 11.61
C PRO A 192 4.44 -19.13 11.48
N GLU A 193 4.59 -20.29 12.14
CA GLU A 193 5.81 -21.10 12.18
C GLU A 193 6.24 -21.58 10.78
N SER A 194 5.27 -21.89 9.90
CA SER A 194 5.51 -22.27 8.49
C SER A 194 6.12 -21.14 7.65
N THR A 195 6.13 -19.91 8.17
CA THR A 195 6.75 -18.74 7.53
C THR A 195 8.19 -18.58 7.99
N LEU A 196 8.50 -18.96 9.23
CA LEU A 196 9.84 -18.90 9.80
C LEU A 196 10.77 -19.97 9.21
N GLU A 197 10.24 -21.15 8.85
CA GLU A 197 11.00 -22.19 8.15
C GLU A 197 11.61 -21.66 6.84
N CYS A 198 10.88 -20.82 6.09
CA CYS A 198 11.40 -20.22 4.86
C CYS A 198 12.52 -19.18 5.05
N VAL A 199 12.70 -18.67 6.27
CA VAL A 199 13.83 -17.80 6.62
C VAL A 199 15.06 -18.63 7.00
N GLN A 200 14.86 -19.84 7.53
CA GLN A 200 15.93 -20.74 7.98
C GLN A 200 16.53 -21.59 6.85
N GLU A 201 15.78 -21.84 5.77
CA GLU A 201 16.19 -22.71 4.65
C GLU A 201 16.90 -21.99 3.48
N ARG A 202 17.34 -20.73 3.66
CA ARG A 202 18.10 -19.97 2.64
C ARG A 202 19.48 -19.60 3.13
#